data_AF-A0ABD5SPY2-F1
#
_entry.id   AF-A0ABD5SPY2-F1
#
_cell.length_a   1.000
_cell.length_b   1.000
_cell.length_c   1.000
_cell.angle_alpha   90.00
_cell.angle_beta   90.00
_cell.angle_gamma   90.00
#
_symmetry.space_group_name_H-M   'P 1'
#
loop_
_entity.id
_entity.type
_entity.pdbx_description
1 polymer ?
#
loop_
_entity_poly.entity_id
_entity_poly.type
_entity_poly.pdbx_seq_one_letter_code
_entity_poly.pdbx_strand_id
1 'polypeptide(L)'
;MPVPKSEFENLPPCDFYTPAELLEDDQMYTVYEIARLLQGLEPDADIDRETEDILLDWAIPWVMTNAEDLVVAEPRDEDEPGYYGLSE
;
A
#
# COMPACT_ATOMS: atom_id res chain seq x y z
N MET A 1 -21.41 14.12 11.71
CA MET A 1 -20.90 15.47 12.05
C MET A 1 -19.49 15.32 12.59
N PRO A 2 -18.58 16.29 12.37
CA PRO A 2 -17.22 16.22 12.91
C PRO A 2 -17.21 16.25 14.45
N VAL A 3 -16.25 15.55 15.05
CA VAL A 3 -16.07 15.44 16.51
C VAL A 3 -14.89 16.34 16.96
N PRO A 4 -15.03 17.14 18.03
CA PRO A 4 -13.94 17.95 18.57
C PRO A 4 -12.74 17.10 19.02
N LYS A 5 -11.51 17.55 18.72
CA LYS A 5 -10.28 16.85 19.16
C LYS A 5 -10.20 16.68 20.68
N SER A 6 -10.79 17.59 21.45
CA SER A 6 -10.82 17.54 22.91
C SER A 6 -11.63 16.38 23.49
N GLU A 7 -12.43 15.69 22.68
CA GLU A 7 -13.16 14.49 23.11
C GLU A 7 -12.27 13.23 23.12
N PHE A 8 -11.05 13.31 22.61
CA PHE A 8 -10.12 12.19 22.55
C PHE A 8 -8.96 12.39 23.53
N GLU A 9 -8.69 11.38 24.36
CA GLU A 9 -7.59 11.41 25.33
C GLU A 9 -6.21 11.17 24.67
N ASN A 10 -6.19 10.42 23.56
CA ASN A 10 -4.98 10.07 22.85
C ASN A 10 -5.07 10.50 21.38
N LEU A 11 -4.03 11.18 20.91
CA LEU A 11 -3.89 11.65 19.53
C LEU A 11 -2.50 11.25 19.02
N PRO A 12 -2.26 9.94 18.76
CA PRO A 12 -0.99 9.52 18.20
C PRO A 12 -0.75 10.18 16.83
N PRO A 13 0.51 10.31 16.40
CA PRO A 13 0.81 10.67 15.03
C PRO A 13 0.17 9.67 14.06
N CYS A 14 -0.19 10.16 12.87
CA CYS A 14 -0.74 9.32 11.81
C CYS A 14 0.42 8.69 11.04
N ASP A 15 1.00 7.63 11.62
CA ASP A 15 2.14 6.93 11.05
C ASP A 15 1.67 5.73 10.20
N PHE A 16 2.30 5.56 9.05
CA PHE A 16 2.11 4.43 8.12
C PHE A 16 3.43 3.69 7.95
N TYR A 17 3.38 2.42 7.54
CA TYR A 17 4.57 1.65 7.20
C TYR A 17 5.43 2.40 6.17
N THR A 18 6.74 2.42 6.39
CA THR A 18 7.70 2.75 5.34
C THR A 18 7.80 1.60 4.34
N PRO A 19 8.30 1.83 3.10
CA PRO A 19 8.48 0.75 2.14
C PRO A 19 9.31 -0.42 2.68
N ALA A 20 10.43 -0.14 3.35
CA ALA A 20 11.33 -1.15 3.91
C ALA A 20 10.72 -1.93 5.09
N GLU A 21 9.68 -1.41 5.75
CA GLU A 21 8.93 -2.16 6.77
C GLU A 21 7.84 -3.04 6.17
N LEU A 22 7.39 -2.74 4.95
CA LEU A 22 6.24 -3.37 4.30
C LEU A 22 6.66 -4.44 3.28
N LEU A 23 7.72 -4.18 2.53
CA LEU A 23 8.14 -4.98 1.37
C LEU A 23 9.45 -5.71 1.68
N GLU A 24 9.62 -6.88 1.07
CA GLU A 24 10.87 -7.63 1.12
C GLU A 24 11.84 -7.16 0.02
N ASP A 25 13.14 -7.05 0.35
CA ASP A 25 14.20 -6.51 -0.53
C ASP A 25 14.29 -7.20 -1.90
N ASP A 26 14.01 -8.51 -1.97
CA ASP A 26 14.17 -9.32 -3.19
C ASP A 26 12.85 -9.63 -3.91
N GLN A 27 11.76 -8.95 -3.53
CA GLN A 27 10.41 -9.18 -4.07
C GLN A 27 9.87 -7.96 -4.81
N MET A 28 8.94 -8.23 -5.72
CA MET A 28 8.24 -7.23 -6.52
C MET A 28 6.73 -7.51 -6.41
N TYR A 29 5.95 -6.48 -6.15
CA TYR A 29 4.53 -6.56 -5.83
C TYR A 29 3.70 -5.69 -6.76
N THR A 30 2.55 -6.18 -7.18
CA THR A 30 1.53 -5.33 -7.78
C THR A 30 0.98 -4.35 -6.73
N VAL A 31 0.38 -3.25 -7.21
CA VAL A 31 -0.28 -2.30 -6.30
C VAL A 31 -1.42 -2.94 -5.49
N TYR A 32 -2.06 -3.99 -6.02
CA TYR A 32 -3.08 -4.77 -5.32
C TYR A 32 -2.51 -5.54 -4.13
N GLU A 33 -1.35 -6.16 -4.29
CA GLU A 33 -0.66 -6.86 -3.21
C GLU A 33 -0.17 -5.89 -2.14
N ILE A 34 0.36 -4.72 -2.54
CA ILE A 34 0.71 -3.63 -1.60
C ILE A 34 -0.52 -3.18 -0.79
N ALA A 35 -1.68 -3.04 -1.46
CA ALA A 35 -2.92 -2.64 -0.80
C ALA A 35 -3.34 -3.65 0.29
N ARG A 36 -3.16 -4.95 0.07
CA ARG A 36 -3.40 -6.01 1.05
C ARG A 36 -2.39 -5.96 2.20
N LEU A 37 -1.10 -5.85 1.89
CA LEU A 37 -0.03 -5.74 2.90
C LEU A 37 -0.24 -4.55 3.84
N LEU A 38 -0.68 -3.40 3.33
CA LEU A 38 -0.99 -2.21 4.15
C LEU A 38 -2.12 -2.47 5.17
N GLN A 39 -2.97 -3.48 4.95
CA GLN A 39 -3.99 -3.92 5.90
C GLN A 39 -3.52 -5.06 6.82
N GLY A 40 -2.26 -5.50 6.69
CA GLY A 40 -1.73 -6.66 7.41
C GLY A 40 -2.25 -8.00 6.87
N LEU A 41 -2.62 -8.05 5.60
CA LEU A 41 -3.03 -9.27 4.91
C LEU A 41 -1.87 -9.85 4.09
N GLU A 42 -1.91 -11.15 3.82
CA GLU A 42 -0.99 -11.78 2.89
C GLU A 42 -1.19 -11.25 1.45
N PRO A 43 -0.13 -11.21 0.62
CA PRO A 43 -0.23 -10.75 -0.76
C PRO A 43 -1.27 -11.52 -1.59
N ASP A 44 -1.47 -12.81 -1.33
CA ASP A 44 -2.40 -13.68 -2.07
C ASP A 44 -3.77 -13.86 -1.37
N ALA A 45 -4.06 -13.03 -0.37
CA ALA A 45 -5.32 -13.10 0.35
C ALA A 45 -6.54 -12.92 -0.59
N ASP A 46 -7.48 -13.86 -0.50
CA ASP A 46 -8.75 -13.83 -1.23
C ASP A 46 -9.69 -12.79 -0.60
N ILE A 47 -9.86 -11.67 -1.28
CA ILE A 47 -10.74 -10.57 -0.90
C ILE A 47 -11.74 -10.30 -2.01
N ASP A 48 -12.93 -9.84 -1.66
CA ASP A 48 -13.91 -9.45 -2.67
C ASP A 48 -13.48 -8.17 -3.39
N ARG A 49 -13.96 -8.03 -4.62
CA ARG A 49 -13.57 -6.94 -5.52
C ARG A 49 -13.93 -5.54 -4.99
N GLU A 50 -15.05 -5.40 -4.30
CA GLU A 50 -15.46 -4.09 -3.78
C GLU A 50 -14.51 -3.64 -2.66
N THR A 51 -14.12 -4.57 -1.80
CA THR A 51 -13.08 -4.33 -0.79
C THR A 51 -11.74 -4.00 -1.46
N GLU A 52 -11.33 -4.77 -2.47
CA GLU A 52 -10.07 -4.54 -3.19
C GLU A 52 -9.98 -3.15 -3.83
N ASP A 53 -11.07 -2.70 -4.48
CA ASP A 53 -11.13 -1.38 -5.10
C ASP A 53 -10.94 -0.25 -4.06
N ILE A 54 -11.50 -0.41 -2.85
CA ILE A 54 -11.32 0.56 -1.75
C ILE A 54 -9.88 0.55 -1.23
N LEU A 55 -9.28 -0.63 -1.07
CA LEU A 55 -7.90 -0.73 -0.60
C LEU A 55 -6.91 -0.12 -1.61
N LEU A 56 -7.17 -0.31 -2.90
CA LEU A 56 -6.37 0.27 -3.97
C LEU A 56 -6.34 1.80 -3.89
N ASP A 57 -7.50 2.43 -3.66
CA ASP A 57 -7.61 3.89 -3.50
C ASP A 57 -6.74 4.42 -2.35
N TRP A 58 -6.50 3.60 -1.31
CA TRP A 58 -5.65 3.96 -0.18
C TRP A 58 -4.17 3.68 -0.43
N ALA A 59 -3.86 2.64 -1.22
CA ALA A 59 -2.49 2.29 -1.58
C ALA A 59 -1.86 3.29 -2.55
N ILE A 60 -2.63 3.85 -3.50
CA ILE A 60 -2.11 4.79 -4.51
C ILE A 60 -1.42 6.01 -3.86
N PRO A 61 -2.03 6.74 -2.91
CA PRO A 61 -1.36 7.85 -2.22
C PRO A 61 -0.08 7.44 -1.51
N TRP A 62 -0.05 6.24 -0.93
CA TRP A 62 1.13 5.71 -0.26
C TRP A 62 2.27 5.46 -1.26
N VAL A 63 1.98 4.82 -2.41
CA VAL A 63 2.97 4.61 -3.48
C VAL A 63 3.48 5.94 -4.01
N MET A 64 2.59 6.91 -4.26
CA MET A 64 2.98 8.24 -4.74
C MET A 64 3.88 8.99 -3.75
N THR A 65 3.62 8.87 -2.45
CA THR A 65 4.38 9.55 -1.40
C THR A 65 5.77 8.94 -1.23
N ASN A 66 5.90 7.63 -1.43
CA ASN A 66 7.14 6.88 -1.24
C ASN A 66 7.86 6.56 -2.57
N ALA A 67 7.51 7.24 -3.66
CA ALA A 67 8.01 6.90 -5.00
C ALA A 67 9.54 7.01 -5.15
N GLU A 68 10.21 7.78 -4.30
CA GLU A 68 11.68 7.90 -4.30
C GLU A 68 12.39 6.64 -3.76
N ASP A 69 11.71 5.87 -2.91
CA ASP A 69 12.22 4.64 -2.28
C ASP A 69 11.77 3.37 -3.02
N LEU A 70 11.05 3.52 -4.14
CA LEU A 70 10.47 2.43 -4.90
C LEU A 70 11.01 2.40 -6.33
N VAL A 71 11.14 1.20 -6.88
CA VAL A 71 11.32 0.95 -8.31
C VAL A 71 10.07 0.30 -8.88
N VAL A 72 9.81 0.55 -10.17
CA VAL A 72 8.72 -0.09 -10.91
C VAL A 72 9.30 -0.87 -12.09
N ALA A 73 8.96 -2.16 -12.17
CA ALA A 73 9.20 -2.97 -13.35
C ALA A 73 8.09 -2.73 -14.38
N GLU A 74 8.48 -2.72 -15.66
CA GLU A 74 7.50 -2.71 -16.74
C GLU A 74 6.57 -3.93 -16.63
N PRO A 75 5.28 -3.78 -16.98
CA PRO A 75 4.37 -4.92 -17.12
C PRO A 75 4.97 -6.01 -17.99
N ARG A 76 4.70 -7.27 -17.65
CA ARG A 76 5.16 -8.41 -18.46
C ARG A 76 4.40 -8.48 -19.78
N ASP A 77 3.14 -8.05 -19.78
CA ASP A 77 2.22 -8.00 -20.92
C ASP A 77 1.30 -6.77 -20.82
N GLU A 78 0.61 -6.41 -21.92
CA GLU A 78 -0.23 -5.20 -22.00
C GLU A 78 -1.42 -5.19 -21.03
N ASP A 79 -1.87 -6.37 -20.59
CA ASP A 79 -3.01 -6.55 -19.68
C ASP A 79 -2.58 -6.79 -18.22
N GLU A 80 -1.28 -6.79 -17.92
CA GLU A 80 -0.76 -6.98 -16.56
C GLU A 80 -0.42 -5.64 -15.89
N PRO A 81 -0.58 -5.52 -14.56
CA PRO A 81 -0.10 -4.37 -13.82
C PRO A 81 1.43 -4.34 -13.76
N GLY A 82 1.99 -3.15 -13.57
CA GLY A 82 3.40 -3.01 -13.18
C GLY A 82 3.65 -3.56 -11.78
N TYR A 83 4.88 -4.00 -11.54
CA TYR A 83 5.30 -4.47 -10.23
C TYR A 83 6.23 -3.44 -9.58
N TYR A 84 6.13 -3.28 -8.28
CA TYR A 84 6.84 -2.32 -7.46
C TYR A 84 7.69 -3.05 -6.42
N GLY A 85 8.90 -2.57 -6.15
CA GLY A 85 9.78 -3.10 -5.12
C GLY A 85 10.67 -1.99 -4.55
N LEU A 86 11.53 -2.34 -3.60
CA LEU A 86 12.47 -1.40 -2.99
C LEU A 86 13.55 -0.98 -3.99
N SER A 87 13.98 0.28 -3.92
CA SER A 87 15.01 0.83 -4.81
C SER A 87 16.45 0.44 -4.44
N GLU A 88 16.68 -0.01 -3.20
CA GLU A 88 17.96 -0.50 -2.67
C GLU A 88 17.83 -1.92 -2.11
#